data_AF-A0AAW1LA58-F1
#
_entry.id   AF-A0AAW1LA58-F1
#
_cell.length_a   1.000
_cell.length_b   1.000
_cell.length_c   1.000
_cell.angle_alpha   90.00
_cell.angle_beta   90.00
_cell.angle_gamma   90.00
#
_symmetry.space_group_name_H-M   'P 1'
#
loop_
_entity.id
_entity.type
_entity.pdbx_description
1 polymer ?
#
loop_
_entity_poly.entity_id
_entity_poly.type
_entity_poly.pdbx_seq_one_letter_code
_entity_poly.pdbx_strand_id
1 'polypeptide(L)'
;MAYTVACEKNIDVIIIGEPNKKLAKDHNLITDYKLNVAVHVTNKNIGIIGHTVGDGYVCLMWKKWCLYGCYCSPNISFKEFKTYTDTVLQDVNSRGTDAIVAGDFNSKAQKWGSPLRTREGNISWNGRQN
;
A
#
# COMPACT_ATOMS: atom_id res chain seq x y z
N MET A 1 16.75 7.13 -8.36
CA MET A 1 16.77 7.96 -7.13
C MET A 1 16.26 7.17 -5.92
N ALA A 2 15.02 6.67 -5.91
CA ALA A 2 14.49 5.91 -4.76
C ALA A 2 15.32 4.67 -4.36
N TYR A 3 15.74 3.85 -5.34
CA TYR A 3 16.59 2.68 -5.08
C TYR A 3 17.96 3.05 -4.49
N THR A 4 18.62 4.07 -5.04
CA THR A 4 19.92 4.56 -4.55
C THR A 4 19.83 4.98 -3.07
N VAL A 5 18.82 5.77 -2.72
CA VAL A 5 18.58 6.19 -1.32
C VAL A 5 18.28 4.98 -0.43
N ALA A 6 17.53 3.99 -0.93
CA ALA A 6 17.24 2.78 -0.19
C ALA A 6 18.51 1.97 0.12
N CYS A 7 19.44 1.86 -0.83
CA CYS A 7 20.75 1.25 -0.59
C CYS A 7 21.57 2.03 0.44
N GLU A 8 21.65 3.35 0.32
CA GLU A 8 22.39 4.20 1.26
C GLU A 8 21.84 4.12 2.70
N LYS A 9 20.52 3.96 2.84
CA LYS A 9 19.84 3.90 4.14
C LYS A 9 19.60 2.48 4.66
N ASN A 10 20.10 1.45 3.97
CA ASN A 10 19.84 0.04 4.29
C ASN A 10 18.34 -0.27 4.46
N ILE A 11 17.51 0.27 3.56
CA ILE A 11 16.06 -0.02 3.54
C ILE A 11 15.87 -1.38 2.91
N ASP A 12 15.16 -2.28 3.62
CA ASP A 12 14.92 -3.66 3.18
C ASP A 12 13.76 -3.83 2.19
N VAL A 13 12.73 -2.97 2.30
CA VAL A 13 11.52 -3.01 1.47
C VAL A 13 11.11 -1.59 1.08
N ILE A 14 10.83 -1.41 -0.22
CA ILE A 14 10.34 -0.16 -0.79
C ILE A 14 8.95 -0.41 -1.38
N ILE A 15 7.96 0.41 -0.99
CA ILE A 15 6.62 0.44 -1.60
C ILE A 15 6.56 1.65 -2.53
N ILE A 16 6.12 1.43 -3.76
CA ILE A 16 6.09 2.44 -4.82
C ILE A 16 4.66 2.53 -5.37
N GLY A 17 3.97 3.64 -5.11
CA GLY A 17 2.74 4.00 -5.82
C GLY A 17 3.06 4.58 -7.19
N GLU A 18 2.25 4.27 -8.19
CA GLU A 18 2.43 4.69 -9.59
C GLU A 18 3.84 4.43 -10.16
N PRO A 19 4.34 3.18 -10.12
CA PRO A 19 5.65 2.88 -10.65
C PRO A 19 5.72 3.16 -12.16
N ASN A 20 6.89 3.54 -12.65
CA ASN A 20 7.11 3.63 -14.10
C ASN A 20 6.84 2.26 -14.73
N LYS A 21 5.84 2.14 -15.61
CA LYS A 21 5.39 0.87 -16.18
C LYS A 21 6.47 0.09 -16.95
N LYS A 22 7.52 0.73 -17.44
CA LYS A 22 8.65 0.04 -18.07
C LYS A 22 9.52 -0.62 -17.02
N LEU A 23 9.78 0.07 -15.91
CA LEU A 23 10.54 -0.45 -14.77
C LEU A 23 9.73 -1.46 -13.95
N ALA A 24 8.42 -1.26 -13.82
CA ALA A 24 7.51 -2.17 -13.12
C ALA A 24 7.47 -3.59 -13.74
N LYS A 25 7.90 -3.74 -14.98
CA LYS A 25 8.03 -5.03 -15.68
C LYS A 25 9.38 -5.71 -15.43
N ASP A 26 10.28 -5.08 -14.69
CA ASP A 26 11.51 -5.70 -14.23
C ASP A 26 11.19 -6.87 -13.28
N HIS A 27 11.88 -7.99 -13.46
CA HIS A 27 11.70 -9.21 -12.65
C HIS A 27 12.00 -9.01 -11.16
N ASN A 28 12.63 -7.90 -10.76
CA ASN A 28 12.94 -7.60 -9.37
C ASN A 28 11.85 -6.82 -8.63
N LEU A 29 10.72 -6.53 -9.27
CA LEU A 29 9.57 -5.87 -8.65
C LEU A 29 8.38 -6.83 -8.56
N ILE A 30 7.70 -6.80 -7.43
CA ILE A 30 6.42 -7.47 -7.24
C ILE A 30 5.34 -6.41 -7.45
N THR A 31 4.45 -6.62 -8.40
CA THR A 31 3.44 -5.61 -8.78
C THR A 31 2.04 -6.15 -8.60
N ASP A 32 1.07 -5.26 -8.37
CA ASP A 32 -0.33 -5.62 -8.51
C ASP A 32 -0.70 -5.89 -9.97
N TYR A 33 -1.92 -6.39 -10.20
CA TYR A 33 -2.39 -6.75 -11.54
C TYR A 33 -2.43 -5.57 -12.53
N LYS A 34 -2.55 -4.33 -12.04
CA LYS A 34 -2.70 -3.12 -12.87
C LYS A 34 -1.43 -2.28 -12.97
N LEU A 35 -0.33 -2.69 -12.33
CA LEU A 35 0.92 -1.94 -12.23
C LEU A 35 0.75 -0.55 -11.59
N ASN A 36 -0.20 -0.44 -10.66
CA ASN A 36 -0.49 0.75 -9.87
C ASN A 36 0.39 0.81 -8.62
N VAL A 37 0.81 -0.35 -8.10
CA VAL A 37 1.75 -0.45 -6.99
C VAL A 37 2.81 -1.49 -7.28
N ALA A 38 4.05 -1.17 -6.90
CA ALA A 38 5.17 -2.08 -6.94
C ALA A 38 5.83 -2.15 -5.56
N VAL A 39 6.34 -3.32 -5.21
CA VAL A 39 7.16 -3.56 -4.03
C VAL A 39 8.52 -4.07 -4.49
N HIS A 40 9.57 -3.42 -4.00
CA HIS A 40 10.94 -3.86 -4.20
C HIS A 40 11.52 -4.38 -2.89
N VAL A 41 11.96 -5.63 -2.89
CA VAL A 41 12.67 -6.24 -1.76
C VAL A 41 14.17 -6.15 -2.06
N THR A 42 14.85 -5.21 -1.42
CA THR A 42 16.29 -4.97 -1.60
C THR A 42 17.12 -6.02 -0.84
N ASN A 43 16.60 -6.49 0.30
CA ASN A 43 17.23 -7.50 1.14
C ASN A 43 16.40 -8.79 1.17
N LYS A 44 16.84 -9.82 0.46
CA LYS A 44 16.14 -11.10 0.36
C LYS A 44 16.23 -11.95 1.64
N ASN A 45 17.09 -11.56 2.59
CA ASN A 45 17.34 -12.33 3.82
C ASN A 45 16.46 -11.90 5.00
N ILE A 46 15.44 -11.07 4.77
CA ILE A 46 14.54 -10.58 5.83
C ILE A 46 13.43 -11.58 6.22
N GLY A 47 13.44 -12.80 5.69
CA GLY A 47 12.54 -13.87 6.12
C GLY A 47 11.13 -13.82 5.53
N ILE A 48 10.97 -13.22 4.35
CA ILE A 48 9.73 -13.31 3.57
C ILE A 48 9.49 -14.78 3.17
N ILE A 49 8.31 -15.31 3.49
CA ILE A 49 7.91 -16.69 3.17
C ILE A 49 7.04 -16.79 1.91
N GLY A 50 6.53 -15.65 1.42
CA GLY A 50 5.75 -15.57 0.19
C GLY A 50 5.17 -14.19 -0.04
N HIS A 51 4.42 -14.05 -1.13
CA HIS A 51 3.66 -12.85 -1.44
C HIS A 51 2.33 -13.21 -2.12
N THR A 52 1.35 -12.32 -2.02
CA THR A 52 0.12 -12.33 -2.82
C THR A 52 -0.11 -10.95 -3.41
N VAL A 53 -0.94 -10.89 -4.45
CA VAL A 53 -1.28 -9.63 -5.13
C VAL A 53 -2.80 -9.53 -5.24
N GLY A 54 -3.32 -8.32 -5.09
CA GLY A 54 -4.74 -8.02 -5.26
C GLY A 54 -4.94 -6.84 -6.20
N ASP A 55 -6.16 -6.33 -6.29
CA ASP A 55 -6.43 -5.13 -7.07
C ASP A 55 -5.96 -3.88 -6.29
N GLY A 56 -4.87 -3.26 -6.74
CA GLY A 56 -4.30 -2.06 -6.10
C GLY A 56 -3.52 -2.31 -4.80
N TYR A 57 -3.11 -3.56 -4.52
CA TYR A 57 -2.19 -3.85 -3.42
C TYR A 57 -1.29 -5.07 -3.68
N VAL A 58 -0.15 -5.10 -2.99
CA VAL A 58 0.77 -6.25 -2.88
C VAL A 58 0.92 -6.60 -1.40
N CYS A 59 0.85 -7.89 -1.05
CA CYS A 59 1.05 -8.37 0.31
C CYS A 59 2.32 -9.24 0.38
N LEU A 60 3.28 -8.85 1.20
CA LEU A 60 4.44 -9.66 1.57
C LEU A 60 4.17 -10.36 2.90
N MET A 61 4.51 -11.64 3.01
CA MET A 61 4.22 -12.46 4.18
C MET A 61 5.49 -12.86 4.91
N TRP A 62 5.47 -12.71 6.24
CA TRP A 62 6.41 -13.31 7.19
C TRP A 62 5.68 -14.37 8.02
N LYS A 63 6.43 -15.15 8.81
CA LYS A 63 5.86 -16.20 9.67
C LYS A 63 4.81 -15.71 10.67
N LYS A 64 4.84 -14.43 11.06
CA LYS A 64 3.97 -13.89 12.14
C LYS A 64 3.19 -12.64 11.74
N TRP A 65 3.51 -12.01 10.61
CA TRP A 65 2.93 -10.75 10.21
C TRP A 65 3.01 -10.54 8.69
N CYS A 66 2.24 -9.58 8.18
CA CYS A 66 2.18 -9.25 6.76
C CYS A 66 2.42 -7.76 6.50
N LEU A 67 3.04 -7.41 5.37
CA LEU A 67 3.16 -6.04 4.87
C LEU A 67 2.31 -5.86 3.62
N TYR A 68 1.41 -4.89 3.63
CA TYR A 68 0.61 -4.49 2.49
C TYR A 68 1.16 -3.19 1.92
N GLY A 69 1.61 -3.24 0.67
CA GLY A 69 1.88 -2.07 -0.15
C GLY A 69 0.64 -1.72 -0.97
N CYS A 70 0.07 -0.54 -0.73
CA CYS A 70 -1.20 -0.09 -1.29
C CYS A 70 -1.03 1.13 -2.19
N TYR A 71 -1.86 1.22 -3.22
CA TYR A 71 -2.10 2.46 -3.94
C TYR A 71 -3.58 2.57 -4.32
N CYS A 72 -4.18 3.69 -3.98
CA CYS A 72 -5.54 4.05 -4.36
C CYS A 72 -5.49 5.28 -5.26
N SER A 73 -6.03 5.19 -6.47
CA SER A 73 -6.04 6.32 -7.42
C SER A 73 -6.86 7.50 -6.87
N PRO A 74 -6.41 8.75 -7.08
CA PRO A 74 -7.20 9.92 -6.69
C PRO A 74 -8.43 10.12 -7.59
N ASN A 75 -8.46 9.49 -8.77
CA ASN A 75 -9.46 9.69 -9.80
C ASN A 75 -10.53 8.58 -9.79
N ILE A 76 -11.03 8.22 -8.60
CA ILE A 76 -12.09 7.22 -8.43
C ILE A 76 -13.24 7.81 -7.62
N SER A 77 -14.43 7.24 -7.78
CA SER A 77 -15.59 7.60 -6.96
C SER A 77 -15.38 7.16 -5.51
N PHE A 78 -16.11 7.81 -4.58
CA PHE A 78 -16.10 7.40 -3.17
C PHE A 78 -16.57 5.94 -2.97
N LYS A 79 -17.51 5.47 -3.81
CA LYS A 79 -17.96 4.08 -3.78
C LYS A 79 -16.82 3.12 -4.11
N GLU A 80 -16.07 3.39 -5.17
CA GLU A 80 -14.89 2.60 -5.56
C GLU A 80 -13.80 2.66 -4.51
N PHE A 81 -13.54 3.84 -3.92
CA PHE A 81 -12.62 3.98 -2.80
C PHE A 81 -13.01 3.07 -1.63
N LYS A 82 -14.29 3.08 -1.23
CA LYS A 82 -14.77 2.24 -0.12
C LYS A 82 -14.64 0.76 -0.45
N THR A 83 -15.03 0.35 -1.66
CA THR A 83 -14.88 -1.04 -2.11
C THR A 83 -13.41 -1.48 -2.08
N TYR A 84 -12.49 -0.62 -2.51
CA TYR A 84 -11.05 -0.87 -2.43
C TYR A 84 -10.59 -1.08 -0.98
N THR A 85 -10.92 -0.14 -0.07
CA THR A 85 -10.50 -0.27 1.34
C THR A 85 -11.13 -1.47 2.03
N ASP A 86 -12.40 -1.77 1.76
CA ASP A 86 -13.10 -2.92 2.33
C ASP A 86 -12.44 -4.24 1.87
N THR A 87 -12.01 -4.31 0.60
CA THR A 87 -11.30 -5.47 0.05
C THR A 87 -9.93 -5.68 0.71
N VAL A 88 -9.15 -4.62 0.91
CA VAL A 88 -7.86 -4.70 1.61
C VAL A 88 -8.06 -5.13 3.05
N LEU A 89 -9.02 -4.53 3.77
CA LEU A 89 -9.32 -4.86 5.16
C LEU A 89 -9.84 -6.29 5.31
N GLN A 90 -10.65 -6.78 4.36
CA GLN A 90 -11.11 -8.16 4.36
C GLN A 90 -9.94 -9.15 4.23
N ASP A 91 -8.99 -8.90 3.30
CA ASP A 91 -7.81 -9.75 3.16
C ASP A 91 -6.95 -9.73 4.43
N VAL A 92 -6.67 -8.53 4.98
CA VAL A 92 -5.95 -8.35 6.25
C VAL A 92 -6.58 -9.18 7.37
N ASN A 93 -7.89 -9.02 7.58
CA ASN A 93 -8.61 -9.71 8.65
C ASN A 93 -8.64 -11.23 8.45
N SER A 94 -8.74 -11.70 7.21
CA SER A 94 -8.83 -13.14 6.89
C SER A 94 -7.56 -13.93 7.23
N ARG A 95 -6.40 -13.27 7.31
CA ARG A 95 -5.11 -13.95 7.57
C ARG A 95 -4.88 -14.27 9.04
N GLY A 96 -5.55 -13.57 9.96
CA GLY A 96 -5.41 -13.81 11.40
C GLY A 96 -4.00 -13.57 11.96
N THR A 97 -3.20 -12.74 11.29
CA THR A 97 -1.85 -12.33 11.73
C THR A 97 -1.75 -10.82 11.80
N ASP A 98 -0.74 -10.31 12.51
CA ASP A 98 -0.45 -8.88 12.53
C ASP A 98 -0.20 -8.34 11.11
N ALA A 99 -0.62 -7.10 10.84
CA ALA A 99 -0.47 -6.50 9.53
C ALA A 99 0.00 -5.05 9.63
N ILE A 100 0.93 -4.69 8.74
CA ILE A 100 1.28 -3.31 8.43
C ILE A 100 0.67 -2.99 7.08
N VAL A 101 -0.17 -1.96 7.02
CA VAL A 101 -0.74 -1.46 5.76
C VAL A 101 -0.17 -0.08 5.49
N ALA A 102 0.54 0.06 4.37
CA ALA A 102 1.23 1.29 4.00
C ALA A 102 1.08 1.57 2.51
N GLY A 103 0.99 2.85 2.15
CA GLY A 103 0.79 3.24 0.76
C GLY A 103 0.16 4.61 0.62
N ASP A 104 -0.12 4.98 -0.62
CA ASP A 104 -0.85 6.21 -0.93
C ASP A 104 -2.32 5.89 -1.16
N PHE A 105 -3.16 6.31 -0.21
CA PHE A 105 -4.62 6.14 -0.30
C PHE A 105 -5.29 7.34 -0.98
N ASN A 106 -4.56 8.40 -1.36
CA ASN A 106 -5.10 9.63 -1.94
C ASN A 106 -6.32 10.19 -1.19
N SER A 107 -6.34 10.05 0.14
CA SER A 107 -7.43 10.50 1.01
C SER A 107 -6.90 11.39 2.12
N LYS A 108 -7.80 12.21 2.70
CA LYS A 108 -7.46 13.13 3.78
C LYS A 108 -8.10 12.69 5.08
N ALA A 109 -7.30 12.62 6.13
CA ALA A 109 -7.79 12.47 7.50
C ALA A 109 -6.86 13.18 8.48
N GLN A 110 -7.45 13.73 9.52
CA GLN A 110 -6.72 14.35 10.61
C GLN A 110 -5.79 13.36 11.32
N LYS A 111 -6.18 12.07 11.37
CA LYS A 111 -5.41 10.98 11.99
C LYS A 111 -4.00 10.80 11.38
N TRP A 112 -3.81 11.18 10.12
CA TRP A 112 -2.49 11.17 9.46
C TRP A 112 -2.02 12.59 9.11
N GLY A 113 -2.46 13.60 9.87
CA GLY A 113 -1.92 14.96 9.80
C GLY A 113 -2.44 15.82 8.64
N SER A 114 -3.49 15.39 7.92
CA SER A 114 -4.09 16.24 6.89
C SER A 114 -4.80 17.45 7.53
N PRO A 115 -4.69 18.66 6.95
CA PRO A 115 -5.42 19.83 7.43
C PRO A 115 -6.93 19.60 7.40
N LEU A 116 -7.63 19.97 8.47
CA LEU A 116 -9.09 20.11 8.45
C LEU A 116 -9.44 21.27 7.54
N ARG A 117 -9.92 20.99 6.33
CA ARG A 117 -10.60 22.02 5.54
C ARG A 117 -12.03 22.14 6.05
N THR A 118 -12.29 23.16 6.85
CA THR A 118 -13.65 23.63 7.08
C THR A 118 -14.17 24.26 5.80
N ARG A 119 -15.24 23.65 5.28
CA ARG A 119 -16.18 24.13 4.25
C ARG A 119 -15.79 23.84 2.79
N GLU A 120 -16.75 23.19 2.14
CA GLU A 120 -16.87 22.80 0.72
C GLU A 120 -16.00 21.63 0.23
N GLY A 121 -16.55 20.42 0.40
CA GLY A 121 -16.56 19.44 -0.68
C GLY A 121 -15.55 18.30 -0.68
N ASN A 122 -14.83 18.00 0.41
CA ASN A 122 -13.93 16.84 0.43
C ASN A 122 -14.04 16.01 1.72
N ILE A 123 -14.29 14.72 1.52
CA ILE A 123 -14.66 13.73 2.52
C ILE A 123 -13.47 13.48 3.46
N SER A 124 -13.65 13.80 4.73
CA SER A 124 -12.72 13.47 5.82
C SER A 124 -13.12 12.14 6.46
N TRP A 125 -12.24 11.14 6.48
CA TRP A 125 -12.48 9.89 7.19
C TRP A 125 -12.40 10.11 8.71
N ASN A 126 -13.55 10.15 9.37
CA ASN A 126 -13.66 10.14 10.83
C ASN A 126 -14.02 8.73 11.30
N GLY A 127 -13.01 7.87 11.44
CA GLY A 127 -13.19 6.58 12.11
C GLY A 127 -13.50 6.79 13.59
N ARG A 128 -14.79 6.91 13.93
CA ARG A 128 -15.29 6.67 15.29
C ARG A 128 -15.46 5.17 15.45
N GLN A 129 -14.79 4.62 16.46
CA GLN A 129 -15.08 3.28 16.96
C GLN A 129 -16.33 3.36 17.83
N ASN A 130 -17.28 2.47 17.59
CA ASN A 130 -18.27 2.03 18.57
C ASN A 130 -17.92 0.59 18.95
#